data_AF-A0A919ZJF1-F1
#
_entry.id   AF-A0A919ZJF1-F1
#
_cell.length_a   1.000
_cell.length_b   1.000
_cell.length_c   1.000
_cell.angle_alpha   90.00
_cell.angle_beta   90.00
_cell.angle_gamma   90.00
#
_symmetry.space_group_name_H-M   'P 1'
#
loop_
_entity.id
_entity.type
_entity.pdbx_description
1 polymer ?
#
loop_
_entity_poly.entity_id
_entity_poly.type
_entity_poly.pdbx_seq_one_letter_code
_entity_poly.pdbx_strand_id
1 'polypeptide(L)' 'MYAMPFLSDDMLLETYDKAIELRLDSDFLDLLLEEIHRRNLVLAGENDRVPNDTICNTNETFLLS' A
#
# COMPACT_ATOMS: atom_id res chain seq x y z
N MET A 1 16.89 -9.20 1.46
CA MET A 1 17.18 -7.75 1.50
C MET A 1 17.88 -7.36 0.19
N TYR A 2 17.10 -7.19 -0.87
CA TYR A 2 17.59 -6.69 -2.16
C TYR A 2 16.74 -5.46 -2.52
N ALA A 3 17.19 -4.26 -2.18
CA ALA A 3 16.48 -3.04 -2.58
C ALA A 3 16.87 -2.64 -4.01
N MET A 4 15.97 -1.93 -4.72
CA MET A 4 16.22 -1.32 -6.03
C MET A 4 16.41 0.21 -5.90
N PRO A 5 17.52 0.69 -5.31
CA PRO A 5 17.72 2.11 -5.02
C PRO A 5 17.90 2.97 -6.29
N PHE A 6 18.19 2.35 -7.43
CA PHE A 6 18.52 3.05 -8.68
C PHE A 6 17.31 3.51 -9.48
N LEU A 7 16.10 3.06 -9.12
CA LEU A 7 14.86 3.53 -9.76
C LEU A 7 14.46 4.88 -9.16
N SER A 8 14.08 5.83 -10.00
CA SER A 8 13.34 7.01 -9.55
C SER A 8 11.95 6.62 -9.07
N ASP A 9 11.32 7.48 -8.27
CA ASP A 9 10.01 7.18 -7.68
C ASP A 9 8.94 6.90 -8.75
N ASP A 10 8.90 7.71 -9.82
CA ASP A 10 7.99 7.49 -10.96
C ASP A 10 8.25 6.14 -11.65
N MET A 11 9.52 5.80 -11.87
CA MET A 11 9.90 4.56 -12.55
C MET A 11 9.61 3.32 -11.70
N LEU A 12 9.76 3.44 -10.37
CA LEU A 12 9.44 2.37 -9.43
C LEU A 12 7.94 2.04 -9.44
N LEU A 13 7.08 3.08 -9.43
CA LEU A 13 5.63 2.93 -9.54
C LEU A 13 5.22 2.33 -10.89
N GLU A 14 5.76 2.86 -12.00
CA GLU A 14 5.49 2.33 -13.35
C GLU A 14 5.94 0.87 -13.49
N THR A 15 7.08 0.52 -12.90
CA THR A 15 7.61 -0.85 -12.92
C THR A 15 6.70 -1.80 -12.12
N TYR A 16 6.17 -1.35 -10.99
CA TYR A 16 5.23 -2.14 -10.19
C TYR A 16 3.92 -2.40 -10.93
N ASP A 17 3.34 -1.39 -11.56
CA ASP A 17 2.12 -1.55 -12.37
C ASP A 17 2.36 -2.53 -13.53
N LYS A 18 3.47 -2.36 -14.26
CA LYS A 18 3.86 -3.28 -15.34
C LYS A 18 4.10 -4.71 -14.84
N ALA A 19 4.69 -4.87 -13.66
CA ALA A 19 4.95 -6.19 -13.09
C ALA A 19 3.64 -6.92 -12.74
N ILE A 20 2.61 -6.20 -12.29
CA ILE A 20 1.26 -6.74 -12.08
C ILE A 20 0.63 -7.12 -13.42
N GLU A 21 0.67 -6.23 -14.41
CA GLU A 21 0.10 -6.48 -15.75
C GLU A 21 0.71 -7.72 -16.40
N LEU A 22 2.03 -7.88 -16.27
CA LEU A 22 2.79 -9.01 -16.81
C LEU A 22 2.71 -10.27 -15.95
N ARG A 23 2.06 -10.20 -14.77
CA ARG A 23 1.96 -11.30 -13.79
C ARG A 23 3.34 -11.89 -13.46
N LEU A 24 4.30 -11.03 -13.17
CA LEU A 24 5.63 -11.45 -12.73
C LEU A 24 5.55 -12.15 -11.37
N ASP A 25 6.64 -12.86 -11.02
CA ASP A 25 6.73 -13.63 -9.80
C ASP A 25 6.46 -12.77 -8.55
N SER A 26 5.78 -13.37 -7.57
CA SER A 26 5.47 -12.72 -6.29
C SER A 26 6.71 -12.16 -5.61
N ASP A 27 7.82 -12.91 -5.67
CA ASP A 27 9.08 -12.49 -5.06
C ASP A 27 9.60 -11.18 -5.67
N PHE A 28 9.35 -10.94 -6.97
CA PHE A 28 9.72 -9.69 -7.62
C PHE A 28 8.79 -8.54 -7.22
N LEU A 29 7.50 -8.81 -7.13
CA LEU A 29 6.50 -7.83 -6.66
C LEU A 29 6.76 -7.41 -5.22
N ASP A 30 7.14 -8.36 -4.36
CA ASP A 30 7.46 -8.11 -2.95
C ASP A 30 8.69 -7.19 -2.81
N LEU A 31 9.70 -7.34 -3.67
CA LEU A 31 10.87 -6.45 -3.68
C LEU A 31 10.49 -5.01 -4.08
N LEU A 32 9.58 -4.85 -5.03
CA LEU A 32 9.08 -3.53 -5.45
C LEU A 32 8.23 -2.91 -4.34
N LEU A 33 7.35 -3.68 -3.71
CA LEU A 33 6.53 -3.23 -2.59
C LEU A 33 7.35 -2.82 -1.37
N GLU A 34 8.38 -3.61 -1.02
CA GLU A 34 9.29 -3.28 0.08
C GLU A 34 9.96 -1.91 -0.17
N GLU A 35 10.39 -1.66 -1.40
CA GLU A 35 11.03 -0.40 -1.78
C GLU A 35 10.03 0.77 -1.85
N ILE A 36 8.81 0.57 -2.36
CA ILE A 36 7.72 1.55 -2.39
C ILE A 36 7.34 1.98 -0.96
N HIS A 37 7.18 1.02 -0.06
CA HIS A 37 6.92 1.28 1.36
C HIS A 37 8.09 1.99 2.04
N ARG A 38 9.34 1.57 1.75
CA ARG A 38 10.55 2.20 2.31
C ARG A 38 10.63 3.68 1.95
N ARG A 39 10.17 4.06 0.75
CA ARG A 39 10.14 5.44 0.25
C ARG A 39 8.86 6.19 0.57
N ASN A 40 7.86 5.54 1.17
CA ASN A 40 6.53 6.08 1.44
C ASN A 40 5.84 6.63 0.17
N LEU A 41 5.97 5.92 -0.95
CA LEU A 41 5.29 6.31 -2.20
C LEU A 41 3.82 5.86 -2.16
N VAL A 42 2.94 6.71 -2.67
CA VAL A 42 1.49 6.43 -2.72
C VAL A 42 1.15 5.75 -4.04
N LEU A 43 0.63 4.53 -3.97
CA LEU A 43 0.04 3.86 -5.13
C LEU A 43 -1.27 4.58 -5.48
N ALA A 44 -1.42 5.00 -6.73
CA ALA A 44 -2.56 5.81 -7.18
C ALA A 44 -3.95 5.15 -7.01
N GLY A 45 -4.00 3.86 -6.64
CA GLY A 45 -5.24 3.12 -6.35
C GLY A 45 -5.64 3.01 -4.87
N GLU A 46 -4.89 3.59 -3.93
CA GLU A 46 -5.15 3.45 -2.48
C GLU A 46 -6.07 4.54 -1.89
N ASN A 47 -6.40 5.60 -2.65
CA ASN A 47 -7.29 6.66 -2.18
C ASN A 47 -8.80 6.36 -2.29
N ASP A 48 -9.19 5.25 -2.91
CA ASP A 48 -10.60 4.84 -3.04
C ASP A 48 -11.02 3.72 -2.08
N ARG A 49 -10.09 3.15 -1.31
CA ARG A 49 -10.41 2.19 -0.23
C ARG A 49 -10.56 2.91 1.10
N VAL A 50 -11.57 3.76 1.18
CA VAL A 50 -12.22 4.07 2.46
C VAL A 50 -13.43 3.13 2.60
N PRO A 51 -13.33 1.97 3.28
CA PRO A 51 -14.49 1.41 3.94
C PRO A 51 -14.82 2.33 5.11
N ASN A 52 -15.94 3.02 5.00
CA ASN A 52 -16.55 3.88 6.00
C ASN A 52 -17.12 3.05 7.19
N ASP A 53 -16.32 2.13 7.76
CA ASP A 53 -16.81 1.11 8.71
C ASP A 53 -16.10 1.13 10.07
N THR A 54 -15.50 2.26 10.47
CA THR A 54 -15.27 2.53 11.91
C THR A 54 -16.30 3.55 12.42
N ILE A 55 -17.58 3.26 12.20
CA ILE A 55 -18.57 3.44 13.26
C ILE A 55 -18.47 2.18 14.11
N CYS A 56 -17.49 2.13 15.02
CA CYS A 56 -17.63 1.25 16.18
C CYS A 56 -18.67 1.92 17.08
N ASN A 57 -19.87 1.37 17.01
CA ASN A 57 -21.00 1.63 17.87
C ASN A 57 -20.56 1.65 19.35
N THR A 58 -20.43 2.83 19.96
CA THR A 58 -20.36 2.97 21.42
C THR A 58 -21.77 2.76 21.96
N ASN A 59 -22.20 1.50 22.05
CA ASN A 59 -23.32 1.15 22.90
C ASN A 59 -22.92 1.53 24.34
N GLU A 60 -23.64 2.50 24.90
CA GLU A 60 -24.00 2.64 26.30
C GLU A 60 -23.23 1.76 27.30
N THR A 61 -22.32 2.35 28.08
CA THR A 61 -22.31 2.18 29.53
C THR A 61 -21.43 3.22 30.21
N PHE A 62 -21.92 3.71 31.35
CA PHE A 62 -21.25 4.58 32.33
C PHE A 62 -21.40 6.10 32.21
N LEU A 63 -22.64 6.58 32.39
CA LEU A 63 -22.89 7.70 33.31
C LEU A 63 -23.93 7.27 34.35
N LEU A 64 -23.43 6.67 35.44
CA LEU A 64 -24.08 6.71 36.73
C LEU A 64 -23.54 7.96 37.44
N SER A 65 -24.29 9.06 37.36
CA SER A 65 -24.33 10.14 38.35
C SER A 65 -25.58 10.99 38.13
#